data_AF-A0A5N8WR16-F1
#
_entry.id   AF-A0A5N8WR16-F1
#
_cell.length_a   1.000
_cell.length_b   1.000
_cell.length_c   1.000
_cell.angle_alpha   90.00
_cell.angle_beta   90.00
_cell.angle_gamma   90.00
#
_symmetry.space_group_name_H-M   'P 1'
#
loop_
_entity.id
_entity.type
_entity.pdbx_description
1 polymer ?
#
loop_
_entity_poly.entity_id
_entity_poly.type
_entity_poly.pdbx_seq_one_letter_code
_entity_poly.pdbx_strand_id
1 'polypeptide(L)'
;MPDARRTDAVLLLVALVWGSSYLSAQTATAALPVLLVLVARYALSALACLGLVAVRRGRRLWTRDELRAGVPLGVTQAVVLLVETYGVAHTSAANAGLIISLTIVLTPLLDRSGHPGGLPPRFFVAAGVCVVAVALLMTGNGFHAPRSGDLLMLGAAVVRAGHVALVGRLTSGRAIRPLHLTTVQTVVGTALFLPLAARDLPALARADTATWLQLFYLALFCSVFAFLAQTWAVQRTSASRASLLLGTEPVWAAAVGVALAGERFTFFTGLGAALMVTGTYWGQAIERAHRTSVPDNRADKDSVCRSTTLTSTSSACSTRVPSTTASSTTPPRAPRSP
;
A
#
# COMPACT_ATOMS: atom_id res chain seq x y z
N MET A 1 -6.45 22.51 0.69
CA MET A 1 -6.24 22.20 -0.75
C MET A 1 -4.79 21.91 -1.15
N PRO A 2 -3.75 22.59 -0.62
CA PRO A 2 -2.35 22.30 -0.97
C PRO A 2 -1.93 20.85 -0.68
N ASP A 3 -2.41 20.26 0.42
CA ASP A 3 -2.01 18.92 0.86
C ASP A 3 -2.54 17.79 -0.05
N ALA A 4 -3.72 17.98 -0.65
CA ALA A 4 -4.27 17.02 -1.60
C ALA A 4 -3.44 17.00 -2.89
N ARG A 5 -3.08 18.17 -3.43
CA ARG A 5 -2.23 18.27 -4.63
C ARG A 5 -0.82 17.72 -4.37
N ARG A 6 -0.26 17.97 -3.18
CA ARG A 6 1.02 17.39 -2.76
C ARG A 6 0.95 15.87 -2.70
N THR A 7 -0.14 15.32 -2.14
CA THR A 7 -0.30 13.86 -2.05
C THR A 7 -0.44 13.22 -3.42
N ASP A 8 -1.21 13.85 -4.32
CA ASP A 8 -1.39 13.39 -5.68
C ASP A 8 -0.04 13.38 -6.45
N ALA A 9 0.75 14.46 -6.34
CA ALA A 9 2.07 14.55 -6.97
C ALA A 9 3.06 13.50 -6.45
N VAL A 10 3.07 13.25 -5.13
CA VAL A 10 3.90 12.20 -4.53
C VAL A 10 3.52 10.82 -5.06
N LEU A 11 2.23 10.52 -5.16
CA LEU A 11 1.76 9.24 -5.71
C LEU A 11 2.08 9.08 -7.20
N LEU A 12 2.01 10.15 -8.00
CA LEU A 12 2.45 10.12 -9.40
C LEU A 12 3.96 9.88 -9.54
N LEU A 13 4.77 10.45 -8.64
CA LEU A 13 6.21 10.15 -8.56
C LEU A 13 6.46 8.68 -8.20
N VAL A 14 5.67 8.11 -7.29
CA VAL A 14 5.74 6.67 -6.98
C VAL A 14 5.37 5.84 -8.20
N ALA A 15 4.30 6.22 -8.92
CA ALA A 15 3.87 5.53 -10.13
C ALA A 15 4.96 5.56 -11.22
N LEU A 16 5.68 6.68 -11.35
CA LEU A 16 6.84 6.80 -12.24
C LEU A 16 7.94 5.82 -11.85
N VAL A 17 8.36 5.85 -10.59
CA VAL A 17 9.45 5.00 -10.07
C VAL A 17 9.11 3.52 -10.22
N TRP A 18 7.87 3.11 -9.88
CA TRP A 18 7.44 1.74 -10.04
C TRP A 18 7.27 1.32 -11.50
N GLY A 19 6.78 2.22 -12.38
CA GLY A 19 6.74 1.97 -13.82
C GLY A 19 8.11 1.66 -14.42
N SER A 20 9.14 2.45 -14.08
CA SER A 20 10.53 2.16 -14.48
C SER A 20 11.13 0.92 -13.79
N SER A 21 10.59 0.52 -12.63
CA SER A 21 11.11 -0.62 -11.87
C SER A 21 10.94 -1.95 -12.59
N TYR A 22 9.94 -2.10 -13.46
CA TYR A 22 9.71 -3.35 -14.21
C TYR A 22 10.91 -3.71 -15.08
N LEU A 23 11.45 -2.75 -15.83
CA LEU A 23 12.65 -2.95 -16.65
C LEU A 23 13.86 -3.30 -15.76
N SER A 24 14.08 -2.53 -14.69
CA SER A 24 15.20 -2.78 -13.77
C SER A 24 15.10 -4.12 -13.03
N ALA A 25 13.91 -4.56 -12.68
CA ALA A 25 13.68 -5.84 -12.02
C ALA A 25 13.88 -7.00 -12.99
N GLN A 26 13.43 -6.85 -14.24
CA GLN A 26 13.63 -7.85 -15.29
C GLN A 26 15.12 -8.04 -15.59
N THR A 27 15.90 -6.97 -15.73
CA THR A 27 17.35 -7.07 -15.96
C THR A 27 18.09 -7.64 -14.76
N ALA A 28 17.72 -7.25 -13.53
CA ALA A 28 18.35 -7.79 -12.32
C ALA A 28 18.06 -9.28 -12.13
N THR A 29 16.83 -9.72 -12.44
CA THR A 29 16.43 -11.14 -12.35
C THR A 29 16.96 -12.00 -13.48
N ALA A 30 17.44 -11.41 -14.58
CA ALA A 30 18.20 -12.10 -15.60
C ALA A 30 19.65 -12.39 -15.15
N ALA A 31 20.22 -11.53 -14.30
CA ALA A 31 21.59 -11.69 -13.78
C ALA A 31 21.66 -12.53 -12.49
N LEU A 32 20.62 -12.47 -11.65
CA LEU A 32 20.60 -13.06 -10.32
C LEU A 32 19.29 -13.81 -10.05
N PRO A 33 19.29 -14.89 -9.25
CA PRO A 33 18.06 -15.55 -8.83
C PRO A 33 17.07 -14.58 -8.15
N VAL A 34 15.77 -14.75 -8.40
CA VAL A 34 14.71 -13.87 -7.90
C VAL A 34 14.78 -13.65 -6.38
N LEU A 35 14.96 -14.73 -5.61
CA LEU A 35 15.06 -14.64 -4.16
C LEU A 35 16.26 -13.80 -3.69
N LEU A 36 17.35 -13.82 -4.44
CA LEU A 36 18.57 -13.10 -4.12
C LEU A 36 18.45 -11.61 -4.46
N VAL A 37 17.79 -11.28 -5.58
CA VAL A 37 17.36 -9.90 -5.88
C VAL A 37 16.46 -9.36 -4.77
N LEU A 38 15.50 -10.16 -4.29
CA LEU A 38 14.60 -9.77 -3.20
C LEU A 38 15.33 -9.58 -1.87
N VAL A 39 16.24 -10.48 -1.49
CA VAL A 39 17.05 -10.33 -0.27
C VAL A 39 17.88 -9.07 -0.33
N ALA A 40 18.58 -8.83 -1.44
CA ALA A 40 19.39 -7.62 -1.59
C ALA A 40 18.52 -6.36 -1.52
N ARG A 41 17.38 -6.33 -2.24
CA ARG A 41 16.43 -5.21 -2.24
C ARG A 41 15.92 -4.93 -0.83
N TYR A 42 15.48 -5.95 -0.10
CA TYR A 42 14.94 -5.82 1.25
C TYR A 42 16.00 -5.46 2.29
N ALA A 43 17.18 -6.09 2.24
CA ALA A 43 18.28 -5.83 3.17
C ALA A 43 18.81 -4.40 3.00
N LEU A 44 19.08 -3.95 1.77
CA LEU A 44 19.50 -2.57 1.49
C LEU A 44 18.43 -1.56 1.96
N SER A 45 17.15 -1.86 1.72
CA SER A 45 16.03 -1.02 2.19
C SER A 45 15.97 -0.95 3.70
N ALA A 46 16.13 -2.09 4.39
CA ALA A 46 16.13 -2.16 5.84
C ALA A 46 17.29 -1.38 6.45
N LEU A 47 18.50 -1.52 5.90
CA LEU A 47 19.68 -0.75 6.32
C LEU A 47 19.47 0.76 6.14
N ALA A 48 18.96 1.19 4.98
CA ALA A 48 18.67 2.59 4.72
C ALA A 48 17.59 3.14 5.68
N CYS A 49 16.49 2.41 5.87
CA CYS A 49 15.42 2.78 6.79
C CYS A 49 15.91 2.86 8.25
N LEU A 50 16.70 1.89 8.72
CA LEU A 50 17.28 1.89 10.06
C LEU A 50 18.25 3.05 10.25
N GLY A 51 19.10 3.34 9.25
CA GLY A 51 19.98 4.51 9.26
C GLY A 51 19.21 5.83 9.36
N LEU A 52 18.14 5.99 8.57
CA LEU A 52 17.27 7.17 8.63
C LEU A 52 16.57 7.31 10.00
N VAL A 53 16.17 6.21 10.62
CA VAL A 53 15.60 6.21 11.98
C VAL A 53 16.66 6.62 13.01
N ALA A 54 17.89 6.11 12.90
CA ALA A 54 18.99 6.44 13.82
C ALA A 54 19.41 7.92 13.75
N VAL A 55 19.46 8.51 12.54
CA VAL A 55 19.90 9.91 12.34
C VAL A 55 18.84 10.93 12.76
N ARG A 56 17.54 10.60 12.63
CA ARG A 56 16.48 11.51 13.06
C ARG A 56 16.43 11.54 14.59
N ARG A 57 16.94 12.64 15.18
CA ARG A 57 17.09 12.97 16.63
C ARG A 57 15.82 12.91 17.51
N GLY A 58 14.84 12.07 17.21
CA GLY A 58 13.70 11.75 18.07
C GLY A 58 13.67 10.25 18.32
N ARG A 59 14.33 9.81 19.40
CA ARG A 59 14.42 8.41 19.89
C ARG A 59 13.07 7.88 20.41
N ARG A 60 11.95 8.24 19.77
CA ARG A 60 10.66 7.65 20.12
C ARG A 60 10.75 6.17 19.76
N LEU A 61 10.76 5.33 20.78
CA LEU A 61 10.76 3.88 20.66
C LEU A 61 9.60 3.43 19.76
N TRP A 62 9.80 2.36 19.02
CA TRP A 62 8.73 1.72 18.24
C TRP A 62 7.55 1.43 19.16
N THR A 63 6.37 1.90 18.78
CA THR A 63 5.15 1.60 19.52
C THR A 63 4.70 0.17 19.25
N ARG A 64 3.98 -0.43 20.20
CA ARG A 64 3.37 -1.75 20.00
C ARG A 64 2.41 -1.76 18.80
N ASP A 65 1.75 -0.64 18.51
CA ASP A 65 0.87 -0.51 17.35
C ASP A 65 1.64 -0.49 16.02
N GLU A 66 2.80 0.18 15.96
CA GLU A 66 3.68 0.16 14.79
C GLU A 66 4.20 -1.25 14.50
N LEU A 67 4.54 -2.03 15.53
CA LEU A 67 4.96 -3.43 15.38
C LEU A 67 3.78 -4.35 14.99
N ARG A 68 2.65 -4.23 15.68
CA ARG A 68 1.44 -5.06 15.42
C ARG A 68 0.86 -4.82 14.04
N ALA A 69 0.91 -3.58 13.52
CA ALA A 69 0.51 -3.28 12.16
C ALA A 69 1.64 -3.61 11.16
N GLY A 70 2.90 -3.34 11.53
CA GLY A 70 4.05 -3.48 10.64
C GLY A 70 4.35 -4.92 10.24
N VAL A 71 4.20 -5.89 11.14
CA VAL A 71 4.46 -7.32 10.83
C VAL A 71 3.52 -7.87 9.75
N PRO A 72 2.17 -7.84 9.90
CA PRO A 72 1.28 -8.36 8.87
C PRO A 72 1.38 -7.57 7.55
N LEU A 73 1.62 -6.25 7.63
CA LEU A 73 1.90 -5.45 6.44
C LEU A 73 3.23 -5.84 5.78
N GLY A 74 4.24 -6.19 6.56
CA GLY A 74 5.55 -6.65 6.07
C GLY A 74 5.45 -8.00 5.36
N VAL A 75 4.71 -8.94 5.95
CA VAL A 75 4.45 -10.25 5.33
C VAL A 75 3.69 -10.06 4.02
N THR A 76 2.58 -9.32 4.03
CA THR A 76 1.79 -9.11 2.81
C THR A 76 2.57 -8.36 1.74
N GLN A 77 3.35 -7.33 2.09
CA GLN A 77 4.24 -6.64 1.15
C GLN A 77 5.32 -7.57 0.57
N ALA A 78 5.91 -8.44 1.39
CA ALA A 78 6.87 -9.43 0.93
C ALA A 78 6.23 -10.39 -0.07
N VAL A 79 5.01 -10.89 0.20
CA VAL A 79 4.29 -11.73 -0.76
C VAL A 79 3.99 -10.98 -2.07
N VAL A 80 3.59 -9.70 -2.01
CA VAL A 80 3.42 -8.87 -3.21
C VAL A 80 4.70 -8.87 -4.04
N LEU A 81 5.83 -8.46 -3.44
CA LEU A 81 7.09 -8.38 -4.18
C LEU A 81 7.60 -9.74 -4.65
N LEU A 82 7.37 -10.81 -3.91
CA LEU A 82 7.73 -12.16 -4.33
C LEU A 82 7.01 -12.54 -5.62
N VAL A 83 5.68 -12.49 -5.58
CA VAL A 83 4.83 -12.91 -6.70
C VAL A 83 5.01 -11.97 -7.90
N GLU A 84 5.11 -10.66 -7.66
CA GLU A 84 5.35 -9.65 -8.71
C GLU A 84 6.71 -9.87 -9.37
N THR A 85 7.78 -10.07 -8.61
CA THR A 85 9.13 -10.25 -9.16
C THR A 85 9.26 -11.56 -9.94
N TYR A 86 8.67 -12.66 -9.45
CA TYR A 86 8.57 -13.89 -10.24
C TYR A 86 7.72 -13.73 -11.49
N GLY A 87 6.63 -12.95 -11.42
CA GLY A 87 5.81 -12.60 -12.58
C GLY A 87 6.62 -11.86 -13.64
N VAL A 88 7.28 -10.76 -13.27
CA VAL A 88 8.16 -9.96 -14.17
C VAL A 88 9.26 -10.80 -14.79
N ALA A 89 9.84 -11.75 -14.06
CA ALA A 89 10.88 -12.63 -14.59
C ALA A 89 10.37 -13.56 -15.72
N HIS A 90 9.05 -13.82 -15.80
CA HIS A 90 8.45 -14.75 -16.75
C HIS A 90 7.43 -14.10 -17.70
N THR A 91 7.30 -12.77 -17.69
CA THR A 91 6.49 -12.01 -18.65
C THR A 91 7.24 -10.77 -19.14
N SER A 92 6.66 -10.00 -20.05
CA SER A 92 7.22 -8.70 -20.47
C SER A 92 6.93 -7.62 -19.43
N ALA A 93 7.81 -6.63 -19.30
CA ALA A 93 7.57 -5.47 -18.43
C ALA A 93 6.24 -4.75 -18.77
N ALA A 94 5.91 -4.70 -20.06
CA ALA A 94 4.65 -4.20 -20.57
C ALA A 94 3.44 -5.00 -20.03
N ASN A 95 3.39 -6.32 -20.23
CA ASN A 95 2.29 -7.16 -19.73
C ASN A 95 2.19 -7.15 -18.20
N ALA A 96 3.34 -7.13 -17.52
CA ALA A 96 3.39 -7.01 -16.07
C ALA A 96 2.69 -5.73 -15.59
N GLY A 97 3.05 -4.58 -16.18
CA GLY A 97 2.40 -3.30 -15.94
C GLY A 97 0.91 -3.33 -16.29
N LEU A 98 0.52 -4.01 -17.37
CA LEU A 98 -0.89 -4.14 -17.72
C LEU A 98 -1.70 -4.81 -16.60
N ILE A 99 -1.24 -5.98 -16.19
CA ILE A 99 -2.00 -6.84 -15.31
C ILE A 99 -2.01 -6.26 -13.89
N ILE A 100 -0.90 -5.66 -13.43
CA ILE A 100 -0.84 -5.03 -12.11
C ILE A 100 -1.74 -3.79 -12.00
N SER A 101 -2.02 -3.09 -13.12
CA SER A 101 -2.95 -1.96 -13.15
C SER A 101 -4.38 -2.33 -12.78
N LEU A 102 -4.74 -3.62 -12.82
CA LEU A 102 -6.03 -4.11 -12.34
C LEU A 102 -6.26 -3.80 -10.85
N THR A 103 -5.19 -3.50 -10.11
CA THR A 103 -5.26 -2.95 -8.75
C THR A 103 -6.12 -1.68 -8.65
N ILE A 104 -6.28 -0.90 -9.72
CA ILE A 104 -7.20 0.26 -9.80
C ILE A 104 -8.66 -0.15 -9.54
N VAL A 105 -9.05 -1.35 -9.99
CA VAL A 105 -10.41 -1.88 -9.81
C VAL A 105 -10.49 -2.71 -8.54
N LEU A 106 -9.48 -3.55 -8.27
CA LEU A 106 -9.49 -4.49 -7.15
C LEU A 106 -9.33 -3.79 -5.79
N THR A 107 -8.47 -2.77 -5.69
CA THR A 107 -8.23 -2.11 -4.39
C THR A 107 -9.49 -1.44 -3.86
N PRO A 108 -10.26 -0.67 -4.66
CA PRO A 108 -11.53 -0.09 -4.24
C PRO A 108 -12.60 -1.10 -3.83
N LEU A 109 -12.62 -2.29 -4.44
CA LEU A 109 -13.54 -3.38 -4.05
C LEU A 109 -13.19 -3.96 -2.66
N LEU A 110 -11.91 -4.01 -2.33
CA LEU A 110 -11.40 -4.54 -1.06
C LEU A 110 -11.30 -3.46 0.04
N ASP A 111 -11.21 -2.19 -0.35
CA ASP A 111 -11.10 -1.04 0.55
C ASP A 111 -12.43 -0.76 1.27
N ARG A 112 -12.61 -1.42 2.42
CA ARG A 112 -13.67 -1.10 3.39
C ARG A 112 -13.23 -0.12 4.48
N SER A 113 -12.00 0.41 4.40
CA SER A 113 -11.48 1.37 5.39
C SER A 113 -12.11 2.75 5.26
N GLY A 114 -12.55 3.10 4.05
CA GLY A 114 -13.16 4.38 3.75
C GLY A 114 -14.59 4.48 4.27
N HIS A 115 -15.52 3.66 3.76
CA HIS A 115 -16.96 3.77 4.00
C HIS A 115 -17.64 2.37 4.03
N PRO A 116 -18.65 2.15 4.88
CA PRO A 116 -19.40 0.88 4.94
C PRO A 116 -20.23 0.56 3.69
N GLY A 117 -20.47 1.53 2.80
CA GLY A 117 -21.24 1.36 1.55
C GLY A 117 -20.41 1.20 0.27
N GLY A 118 -19.07 1.24 0.35
CA GLY A 118 -18.21 1.22 -0.83
C GLY A 118 -18.31 2.49 -1.70
N LEU A 119 -17.69 2.46 -2.88
CA LEU A 119 -17.71 3.55 -3.84
C LEU A 119 -18.90 3.44 -4.81
N PRO A 120 -19.41 4.56 -5.36
CA PRO A 120 -20.57 4.54 -6.24
C PRO A 120 -20.24 3.83 -7.57
N PRO A 121 -21.21 3.20 -8.26
CA PRO A 121 -20.98 2.43 -9.50
C PRO A 121 -20.22 3.19 -10.59
N ARG A 122 -20.47 4.50 -10.72
CA ARG A 122 -19.74 5.41 -11.62
C ARG A 122 -18.21 5.39 -11.43
N PHE A 123 -17.72 5.13 -10.21
CA PHE A 123 -16.30 4.99 -9.95
C PHE A 123 -15.72 3.78 -10.70
N PHE A 124 -16.43 2.66 -10.70
CA PHE A 124 -16.00 1.44 -11.38
C PHE A 124 -16.03 1.61 -12.91
N VAL A 125 -16.91 2.46 -13.44
CA VAL A 125 -16.87 2.86 -14.86
C VAL A 125 -15.57 3.60 -15.16
N ALA A 126 -15.18 4.59 -14.34
CA ALA A 126 -13.91 5.30 -14.51
C ALA A 126 -12.69 4.37 -14.37
N ALA A 127 -12.73 3.44 -13.41
CA ALA A 127 -11.70 2.41 -13.25
C ALA A 127 -11.63 1.47 -14.48
N GLY A 128 -12.78 1.11 -15.07
CA GLY A 128 -12.85 0.36 -16.32
C GLY A 128 -12.23 1.11 -17.50
N VAL A 129 -12.45 2.44 -17.60
CA VAL A 129 -11.76 3.28 -18.59
C VAL A 129 -10.24 3.22 -18.40
N CYS A 130 -9.75 3.27 -17.16
CA CYS A 130 -8.32 3.09 -16.89
C CYS A 130 -7.81 1.71 -17.35
N VAL A 131 -8.55 0.63 -17.12
CA VAL A 131 -8.15 -0.71 -17.59
C VAL A 131 -8.07 -0.78 -19.11
N VAL A 132 -9.06 -0.21 -19.82
CA VAL A 132 -9.04 -0.12 -21.29
C VAL A 132 -7.87 0.73 -21.78
N ALA A 133 -7.60 1.85 -21.11
CA ALA A 133 -6.46 2.70 -21.40
C ALA A 133 -5.14 1.94 -21.33
N VAL A 134 -4.96 1.10 -20.31
CA VAL A 134 -3.77 0.26 -20.18
C VAL A 134 -3.72 -0.81 -21.26
N ALA A 135 -4.83 -1.45 -21.61
CA ALA A 135 -4.88 -2.38 -22.74
C ALA A 135 -4.42 -1.74 -24.06
N LEU A 136 -4.83 -0.49 -24.30
CA LEU A 136 -4.41 0.27 -25.49
C LEU A 136 -2.92 0.62 -25.46
N LEU A 137 -2.38 1.04 -24.31
CA LEU A 137 -0.95 1.32 -24.15
C LEU A 137 -0.08 0.12 -24.58
N MET A 138 -0.56 -1.09 -24.33
CA MET A 138 0.21 -2.33 -24.50
C MET A 138 -0.04 -3.00 -25.85
N THR A 139 -1.08 -2.59 -26.58
CA THR A 139 -1.38 -3.09 -27.93
C THR A 139 -0.23 -2.78 -28.91
N GLY A 140 0.54 -1.72 -28.67
CA GLY A 140 1.71 -1.35 -29.47
C GLY A 140 2.81 -2.42 -29.53
N ASN A 141 2.87 -3.33 -28.56
CA ASN A 141 3.83 -4.44 -28.51
C ASN A 141 3.27 -5.75 -29.11
N GLY A 142 2.02 -5.74 -29.59
CA GLY A 142 1.31 -6.93 -30.09
C GLY A 142 0.63 -7.74 -28.98
N PHE A 143 -0.57 -8.24 -29.25
CA PHE A 143 -1.24 -9.18 -28.34
C PHE A 143 -0.53 -10.53 -28.39
N HIS A 144 0.09 -10.91 -27.27
CA HIS A 144 0.68 -12.24 -27.10
C HIS A 144 -0.24 -13.13 -26.27
N ALA A 145 -0.16 -14.45 -26.52
CA ALA A 145 -0.84 -15.43 -25.68
C ALA A 145 -0.35 -15.30 -24.21
N PRO A 146 -1.25 -15.48 -23.22
CA PRO A 146 -0.90 -15.39 -21.82
C PRO A 146 0.26 -16.32 -21.45
N ARG A 147 1.28 -15.77 -20.80
CA ARG A 147 2.44 -16.51 -20.29
C ARG A 147 2.22 -16.93 -18.84
N SER A 148 3.03 -17.86 -18.34
CA SER A 148 3.00 -18.26 -16.92
C SER A 148 3.23 -17.06 -15.97
N GLY A 149 4.07 -16.10 -16.38
CA GLY A 149 4.29 -14.86 -15.64
C GLY A 149 3.06 -13.96 -15.54
N ASP A 150 2.13 -14.03 -16.50
CA ASP A 150 0.91 -13.21 -16.49
C ASP A 150 -0.05 -13.66 -15.39
N LEU A 151 -0.16 -14.98 -15.16
CA LEU A 151 -0.96 -15.52 -14.07
C LEU A 151 -0.38 -15.15 -12.70
N LEU A 152 0.95 -15.18 -12.57
CA LEU A 152 1.63 -14.69 -11.37
C LEU A 152 1.36 -13.21 -11.17
N MET A 153 1.44 -12.39 -12.22
CA MET A 153 1.15 -10.96 -12.11
C MET A 153 -0.31 -10.69 -11.72
N LEU A 154 -1.25 -11.50 -12.21
CA LEU A 154 -2.65 -11.40 -11.80
C LEU A 154 -2.81 -11.72 -10.30
N GLY A 155 -2.13 -12.76 -9.83
CA GLY A 155 -2.02 -13.07 -8.40
C GLY A 155 -1.42 -11.90 -7.61
N ALA A 156 -0.33 -11.30 -8.11
CA ALA A 156 0.31 -10.13 -7.51
C ALA A 156 -0.65 -8.94 -7.42
N ALA A 157 -1.46 -8.69 -8.46
CA ALA A 157 -2.46 -7.61 -8.46
C ALA A 157 -3.50 -7.80 -7.35
N VAL A 158 -3.99 -9.02 -7.14
CA VAL A 158 -4.94 -9.34 -6.07
C VAL A 158 -4.30 -9.16 -4.69
N VAL A 159 -3.10 -9.70 -4.48
CA VAL A 159 -2.38 -9.56 -3.20
C VAL A 159 -2.04 -8.09 -2.92
N ARG A 160 -1.61 -7.32 -3.94
CA ARG A 160 -1.28 -5.90 -3.83
C ARG A 160 -2.50 -5.07 -3.48
N ALA A 161 -3.63 -5.32 -4.15
CA ALA A 161 -4.89 -4.66 -3.83
C ALA A 161 -5.32 -4.92 -2.37
N GLY A 162 -5.21 -6.18 -1.92
CA GLY A 162 -5.44 -6.54 -0.53
C GLY A 162 -4.47 -5.87 0.45
N HIS A 163 -3.18 -5.80 0.10
CA HIS A 163 -2.16 -5.13 0.90
C HIS A 163 -2.45 -3.63 1.05
N VAL A 164 -2.73 -2.92 -0.04
CA VAL A 164 -3.03 -1.47 -0.01
C VAL A 164 -4.28 -1.20 0.83
N ALA A 165 -5.34 -2.00 0.68
CA ALA A 165 -6.53 -1.92 1.52
C ALA A 165 -6.21 -2.20 3.00
N LEU A 166 -5.36 -3.19 3.29
CA LEU A 166 -4.92 -3.52 4.65
C LEU A 166 -4.09 -2.39 5.27
N VAL A 167 -3.22 -1.71 4.51
CA VAL A 167 -2.51 -0.50 4.96
C VAL A 167 -3.52 0.56 5.39
N GLY A 168 -4.53 0.84 4.58
CA GLY A 168 -5.60 1.78 4.92
C GLY A 168 -6.30 1.40 6.24
N ARG A 169 -6.70 0.14 6.38
CA ARG A 169 -7.39 -0.37 7.58
C ARG A 169 -6.55 -0.35 8.85
N LEU A 170 -5.28 -0.73 8.77
CA LEU A 170 -4.41 -0.85 9.95
C LEU A 170 -3.78 0.48 10.37
N THR A 171 -3.76 1.48 9.48
CA THR A 171 -3.18 2.79 9.78
C THR A 171 -4.21 3.90 10.03
N SER A 172 -5.45 3.73 9.56
CA SER A 172 -6.52 4.70 9.78
C SER A 172 -6.80 4.92 11.27
N GLY A 173 -6.83 6.19 11.69
CA GLY A 173 -7.11 6.59 13.08
C GLY A 173 -6.00 6.29 14.09
N ARG A 174 -4.81 5.82 13.64
CA ARG A 174 -3.67 5.52 14.52
C ARG A 174 -2.50 6.45 14.25
N ALA A 175 -1.80 6.85 15.31
CA ALA A 175 -0.59 7.66 15.22
C ALA A 175 0.64 6.82 14.84
N ILE A 176 0.62 6.23 13.64
CA ILE A 176 1.69 5.36 13.11
C ILE A 176 2.60 6.18 12.19
N ARG A 177 3.90 6.23 12.50
CA ARG A 177 4.88 6.91 11.63
C ARG A 177 5.15 6.05 10.39
N PRO A 178 4.99 6.59 9.16
CA PRO A 178 5.29 5.84 7.93
C PRO A 178 6.70 5.25 7.92
N LEU A 179 7.70 6.00 8.38
CA LEU A 179 9.09 5.53 8.41
C LEU A 179 9.24 4.29 9.28
N HIS A 180 8.68 4.27 10.50
CA HIS A 180 8.77 3.12 11.38
C HIS A 180 8.06 1.90 10.78
N LEU A 181 6.89 2.12 10.16
CA LEU A 181 6.13 1.06 9.53
C LEU A 181 6.90 0.45 8.35
N THR A 182 7.46 1.28 7.47
CA THR A 182 8.29 0.84 6.34
C THR A 182 9.54 0.13 6.84
N THR A 183 10.21 0.61 7.89
CA THR A 183 11.35 -0.10 8.51
C THR A 183 10.95 -1.51 8.92
N VAL A 184 9.85 -1.67 9.68
CA VAL A 184 9.37 -3.00 10.11
C VAL A 184 9.05 -3.87 8.90
N GLN A 185 8.36 -3.35 7.89
CA GLN A 185 8.05 -4.10 6.68
C GLN A 185 9.32 -4.60 5.96
N THR A 186 10.34 -3.73 5.83
CA THR A 186 11.59 -4.09 5.16
C THR A 186 12.42 -5.12 5.95
N VAL A 187 12.43 -5.02 7.28
CA VAL A 187 13.09 -5.99 8.16
C VAL A 187 12.38 -7.34 8.09
N VAL A 188 11.04 -7.35 8.13
CA VAL A 188 10.25 -8.58 8.00
C VAL A 188 10.51 -9.26 6.65
N GLY A 189 10.48 -8.51 5.54
CA GLY A 189 10.80 -9.07 4.22
C GLY A 189 12.23 -9.61 4.13
N THR A 190 13.20 -8.93 4.73
CA THR A 190 14.59 -9.44 4.81
C THR A 190 14.63 -10.76 5.57
N ALA A 191 14.01 -10.83 6.75
CA ALA A 191 13.97 -12.03 7.58
C ALA A 191 13.26 -13.20 6.89
N LEU A 192 12.23 -12.93 6.09
CA LEU A 192 11.50 -13.95 5.32
C LEU A 192 12.33 -14.52 4.17
N PHE A 193 13.07 -13.69 3.42
CA PHE A 193 13.76 -14.16 2.21
C PHE A 193 15.20 -14.60 2.44
N LEU A 194 15.89 -14.04 3.45
CA LEU A 194 17.29 -14.36 3.73
C LEU A 194 17.56 -15.87 3.91
N PRO A 195 16.78 -16.64 4.71
CA PRO A 195 17.02 -18.07 4.84
C PRO A 195 16.76 -18.85 3.54
N LEU A 196 15.86 -18.36 2.69
CA LEU A 196 15.52 -19.01 1.41
C LEU A 196 16.61 -18.79 0.35
N ALA A 197 17.29 -17.64 0.38
CA ALA A 197 18.36 -17.31 -0.56
C ALA A 197 19.78 -17.63 -0.03
N ALA A 198 19.89 -18.22 1.17
CA ALA A 198 21.16 -18.36 1.89
C ALA A 198 22.26 -19.08 1.08
N ARG A 199 21.87 -20.08 0.29
CA ARG A 199 22.80 -20.87 -0.56
C ARG A 199 23.36 -20.06 -1.72
N ASP A 200 22.59 -19.12 -2.22
CA ASP A 200 22.94 -18.34 -3.42
C ASP A 200 23.68 -17.05 -3.07
N LEU A 201 23.72 -16.64 -1.78
CA LEU A 201 24.36 -15.40 -1.31
C LEU A 201 25.77 -15.13 -1.89
N PRO A 202 26.67 -16.12 -2.05
CA PRO A 202 27.97 -15.87 -2.68
C PRO A 202 27.90 -15.34 -4.12
N ALA A 203 26.77 -15.50 -4.82
CA ALA A 203 26.57 -14.92 -6.16
C ALA A 203 26.47 -13.39 -6.13
N LEU A 204 25.99 -12.77 -5.03
CA LEU A 204 25.95 -11.30 -4.88
C LEU A 204 27.34 -10.67 -4.97
N ALA A 205 28.35 -11.32 -4.41
CA ALA A 205 29.72 -10.83 -4.42
C ALA A 205 30.34 -10.85 -5.84
N ARG A 206 29.76 -11.64 -6.76
CA ARG A 206 30.20 -11.77 -8.15
C ARG A 206 29.35 -10.92 -9.11
N ALA A 207 28.31 -10.26 -8.62
CA ALA A 207 27.47 -9.39 -9.43
C ALA A 207 28.27 -8.16 -9.89
N ASP A 208 28.05 -7.75 -11.14
CA ASP A 208 28.72 -6.60 -11.72
C ASP A 208 28.15 -5.27 -11.19
N THR A 209 28.84 -4.17 -11.51
CA THR A 209 28.46 -2.81 -11.08
C THR A 209 27.07 -2.42 -11.57
N ALA A 210 26.68 -2.85 -12.78
CA ALA A 210 25.38 -2.55 -13.35
C ALA A 210 24.25 -3.23 -12.55
N THR A 211 24.40 -4.51 -12.19
CA THR A 211 23.44 -5.22 -11.35
C THR A 211 23.34 -4.57 -9.97
N TRP A 212 24.46 -4.19 -9.35
CA TRP A 212 24.43 -3.48 -8.07
C TRP A 212 23.70 -2.13 -8.14
N LEU A 213 23.91 -1.35 -9.21
CA LEU A 213 23.20 -0.09 -9.41
C LEU A 213 21.68 -0.30 -9.52
N GLN A 214 21.26 -1.36 -10.22
CA GLN A 214 19.85 -1.76 -10.31
C GLN A 214 19.30 -2.18 -8.94
N LEU A 215 20.06 -2.96 -8.16
CA LEU A 215 19.66 -3.34 -6.80
C LEU A 215 19.52 -2.13 -5.87
N PHE A 216 20.43 -1.17 -5.93
CA PHE A 216 20.33 0.09 -5.19
C PHE A 216 19.12 0.91 -5.63
N TYR A 217 18.86 0.99 -6.93
CA TYR A 217 17.68 1.67 -7.46
C TYR A 217 16.37 1.03 -6.96
N LEU A 218 16.27 -0.29 -7.04
CA LEU A 218 15.13 -1.07 -6.55
C LEU A 218 14.93 -0.93 -5.03
N ALA A 219 16.02 -0.88 -4.27
CA ALA A 219 15.97 -0.73 -2.81
C ALA A 219 15.59 0.71 -2.39
N LEU A 220 16.31 1.72 -2.87
CA LEU A 220 16.17 3.07 -2.34
C LEU A 220 14.95 3.79 -2.92
N PHE A 221 14.75 3.72 -4.24
CA PHE A 221 13.65 4.42 -4.89
C PHE A 221 12.39 3.56 -4.88
N CYS A 222 12.48 2.31 -5.35
CA CYS A 222 11.29 1.48 -5.55
C CYS A 222 10.77 0.82 -4.26
N SER A 223 11.57 0.78 -3.19
CA SER A 223 11.14 0.26 -1.89
C SER A 223 11.11 1.36 -0.83
N VAL A 224 12.24 1.95 -0.44
CA VAL A 224 12.27 2.93 0.69
C VAL A 224 11.39 4.15 0.38
N PHE A 225 11.67 4.87 -0.71
CA PHE A 225 10.88 6.04 -1.09
C PHE A 225 9.43 5.66 -1.40
N ALA A 226 9.22 4.68 -2.28
CA ALA A 226 7.88 4.32 -2.73
C ALA A 226 6.96 3.79 -1.61
N PHE A 227 7.44 2.87 -0.76
CA PHE A 227 6.62 2.32 0.32
C PHE A 227 6.35 3.36 1.42
N LEU A 228 7.32 4.24 1.69
CA LEU A 228 7.13 5.35 2.62
C LEU A 228 6.07 6.33 2.09
N ALA A 229 6.20 6.72 0.82
CA ALA A 229 5.29 7.63 0.14
C ALA A 229 3.88 7.04 0.03
N GLN A 230 3.74 5.78 -0.37
CA GLN A 230 2.47 5.06 -0.43
C GLN A 230 1.80 5.00 0.94
N THR A 231 2.52 4.59 1.98
CA THR A 231 1.99 4.53 3.35
C THR A 231 1.53 5.92 3.81
N TRP A 232 2.39 6.93 3.61
CA TRP A 232 2.11 8.32 3.97
C TRP A 232 0.88 8.89 3.22
N ALA A 233 0.71 8.53 1.96
CA ALA A 233 -0.40 8.98 1.11
C ALA A 233 -1.71 8.26 1.45
N VAL A 234 -1.68 6.94 1.66
CA VAL A 234 -2.85 6.16 2.08
C VAL A 234 -3.36 6.64 3.44
N GLN A 235 -2.48 6.96 4.39
CA GLN A 235 -2.85 7.55 5.68
C GLN A 235 -3.54 8.92 5.58
N ARG A 236 -3.29 9.68 4.50
CA ARG A 236 -3.87 11.02 4.26
C ARG A 236 -5.08 10.99 3.32
N THR A 237 -5.32 9.87 2.65
CA THR A 237 -6.32 9.74 1.59
C THR A 237 -7.09 8.42 1.73
N SER A 238 -7.52 7.81 0.63
CA SER A 238 -8.05 6.42 0.60
C SER A 238 -7.04 5.51 -0.06
N ALA A 239 -7.09 4.22 0.29
CA ALA A 239 -6.49 3.18 -0.53
C ALA A 239 -7.04 3.23 -1.97
N SER A 240 -8.34 3.48 -2.13
CA SER A 240 -8.98 3.67 -3.44
C SER A 240 -8.36 4.79 -4.28
N ARG A 241 -8.22 6.01 -3.74
CA ARG A 241 -7.59 7.14 -4.45
C ARG A 241 -6.12 6.88 -4.73
N ALA A 242 -5.39 6.31 -3.77
CA ALA A 242 -4.00 5.93 -3.98
C ALA A 242 -3.86 4.95 -5.15
N SER A 243 -4.73 3.92 -5.21
CA SER A 243 -4.71 2.93 -6.29
C SER A 243 -4.98 3.52 -7.67
N LEU A 244 -5.84 4.55 -7.81
CA LEU A 244 -6.05 5.24 -9.09
C LEU A 244 -4.79 5.92 -9.61
N LEU A 245 -4.07 6.62 -8.73
CA LEU A 245 -2.85 7.35 -9.10
C LEU A 245 -1.68 6.41 -9.34
N LEU A 246 -1.50 5.42 -8.48
CA LEU A 246 -0.51 4.36 -8.66
C LEU A 246 -0.81 3.53 -9.92
N GLY A 247 -2.08 3.35 -10.25
CA GLY A 247 -2.54 2.75 -11.50
C GLY A 247 -2.02 3.38 -12.79
N THR A 248 -1.45 4.58 -12.74
CA THR A 248 -0.76 5.20 -13.87
C THR A 248 0.65 4.63 -14.13
N GLU A 249 1.14 3.72 -13.28
CA GLU A 249 2.40 2.96 -13.47
C GLU A 249 2.65 2.49 -14.91
N PRO A 250 1.67 1.91 -15.64
CA PRO A 250 1.92 1.38 -16.99
C PRO A 250 2.20 2.47 -18.02
N VAL A 251 1.67 3.69 -17.81
CA VAL A 251 2.00 4.85 -18.66
C VAL A 251 3.48 5.18 -18.54
N TRP A 252 4.00 5.15 -17.30
CA TRP A 252 5.41 5.42 -17.04
C TRP A 252 6.30 4.29 -17.51
N ALA A 253 5.87 3.02 -17.36
CA ALA A 253 6.56 1.87 -17.92
C ALA A 253 6.68 2.00 -19.45
N ALA A 254 5.58 2.33 -20.15
CA ALA A 254 5.59 2.57 -21.60
C ALA A 254 6.48 3.77 -21.98
N ALA A 255 6.42 4.87 -21.23
CA ALA A 255 7.28 6.04 -21.49
C ALA A 255 8.77 5.69 -21.36
N VAL A 256 9.13 4.90 -20.34
CA VAL A 256 10.50 4.42 -20.13
C VAL A 256 10.92 3.44 -21.21
N GLY A 257 10.02 2.55 -21.65
CA GLY A 257 10.24 1.64 -22.78
C GLY A 257 10.52 2.38 -24.08
N VAL A 258 9.72 3.40 -24.39
CA VAL A 258 9.95 4.26 -25.57
C VAL A 258 11.28 5.03 -25.47
N ALA A 259 11.59 5.59 -24.29
CA ALA A 259 12.77 6.44 -24.11
C ALA A 259 14.09 5.67 -24.02
N LEU A 260 14.11 4.52 -23.34
CA LEU A 260 15.34 3.79 -23.01
C LEU A 260 15.47 2.44 -23.72
N ALA A 261 14.35 1.76 -24.01
CA ALA A 261 14.35 0.46 -24.68
C ALA A 261 14.14 0.57 -26.20
N GLY A 262 13.96 1.79 -26.73
CA GLY A 262 13.76 2.04 -28.15
C GLY A 262 12.40 1.56 -28.68
N GLU A 263 11.41 1.38 -27.81
CA GLU A 263 10.06 1.01 -28.22
C GLU A 263 9.42 2.12 -29.07
N ARG A 264 8.63 1.74 -30.07
CA ARG A 264 7.99 2.71 -30.97
C ARG A 264 6.78 3.34 -30.30
N PHE A 265 6.72 4.67 -30.29
CA PHE A 265 5.50 5.38 -29.92
C PHE A 265 4.44 5.17 -31.00
N THR A 266 3.31 4.55 -30.63
CA THR A 266 2.20 4.29 -31.54
C THR A 266 1.00 5.19 -31.25
N PHE A 267 0.08 5.30 -32.21
CA PHE A 267 -1.21 5.97 -31.98
C PHE A 267 -1.95 5.39 -30.76
N PHE A 268 -1.91 4.06 -30.57
CA PHE A 268 -2.52 3.39 -29.41
C PHE A 268 -1.82 3.74 -28.10
N THR A 269 -0.51 3.93 -28.11
CA THR A 269 0.25 4.43 -26.95
C THR A 269 -0.22 5.83 -26.55
N GLY A 270 -0.39 6.74 -27.51
CA GLY A 270 -0.92 8.09 -27.25
C GLY A 270 -2.36 8.09 -26.74
N LEU A 271 -3.24 7.30 -27.38
CA LEU A 271 -4.64 7.18 -27.00
C LEU A 271 -4.82 6.57 -25.60
N GLY A 272 -4.07 5.50 -25.30
CA GLY A 272 -4.05 4.88 -23.99
C GLY A 272 -3.56 5.84 -22.89
N ALA A 273 -2.53 6.65 -23.16
CA ALA A 273 -2.07 7.66 -22.21
C ALA A 273 -3.14 8.72 -21.92
N ALA A 274 -3.82 9.22 -22.95
CA ALA A 274 -4.90 10.20 -22.80
C ALA A 274 -6.11 9.63 -22.02
N LEU A 275 -6.50 8.38 -22.32
CA LEU A 275 -7.58 7.69 -21.61
C LEU A 275 -7.22 7.42 -20.15
N MET A 276 -5.96 7.09 -19.86
CA MET A 276 -5.51 6.88 -18.48
C MET A 276 -5.64 8.16 -17.66
N VAL A 277 -5.16 9.28 -18.22
CA VAL A 277 -5.25 10.59 -17.57
C VAL A 277 -6.71 10.96 -17.30
N THR A 278 -7.56 10.90 -18.32
CA THR A 278 -8.98 11.26 -18.20
C THR A 278 -9.74 10.34 -17.24
N GLY A 279 -9.55 9.02 -17.33
CA GLY A 279 -10.15 8.04 -16.43
C GLY A 279 -9.73 8.23 -14.97
N THR A 280 -8.44 8.51 -14.74
CA THR A 280 -7.90 8.77 -13.40
C THR A 280 -8.50 10.02 -12.78
N TYR A 281 -8.52 11.14 -13.52
CA TYR A 281 -9.12 12.38 -13.04
C TYR A 281 -10.63 12.25 -12.82
N TRP A 282 -11.34 11.51 -13.68
CA TRP A 282 -12.77 11.25 -13.52
C TRP A 282 -13.07 10.41 -12.28
N GLY A 283 -12.33 9.32 -12.08
CA GLY A 283 -12.45 8.48 -10.89
C GLY A 283 -12.15 9.25 -9.60
N GLN A 284 -11.14 10.12 -9.62
CA GLN A 284 -10.85 11.02 -8.50
C GLN A 284 -11.98 12.02 -8.23
N ALA A 285 -12.56 12.63 -9.26
CA ALA A 285 -13.66 13.58 -9.08
C ALA A 285 -14.87 12.91 -8.42
N ILE A 286 -15.19 11.68 -8.85
CA ILE A 286 -16.24 10.86 -8.28
C ILE A 286 -15.96 10.51 -6.81
N GLU A 287 -14.74 10.07 -6.51
CA GLU A 287 -14.33 9.69 -5.15
C GLU A 287 -14.39 10.88 -4.19
N ARG A 288 -13.90 12.05 -4.64
CA ARG A 288 -13.96 13.29 -3.86
C ARG A 288 -15.40 13.70 -3.59
N ALA A 289 -16.25 13.71 -4.62
CA ALA A 289 -17.65 14.09 -4.49
C ALA A 289 -18.41 13.15 -3.53
N HIS A 290 -18.12 11.85 -3.60
CA HIS A 290 -18.73 10.87 -2.70
C HIS A 290 -18.34 11.11 -1.23
N ARG A 291 -17.06 11.39 -0.97
CA ARG A 291 -16.59 11.72 0.39
C ARG A 291 -17.19 12.99 0.97
N THR A 292 -17.42 14.01 0.14
CA THR A 292 -18.03 15.28 0.62
C THR A 292 -19.53 15.15 0.88
N SER A 293 -20.21 14.21 0.23
CA SER A 293 -21.67 14.04 0.35
C SER A 293 -22.14 13.28 1.58
N VAL A 294 -21.24 12.59 2.30
CA VAL A 294 -21.59 11.80 3.49
C VAL A 294 -21.04 12.51 4.74
N PRO A 295 -21.90 12.98 5.65
CA PRO A 295 -21.45 13.63 6.88
C PRO A 295 -20.60 12.69 7.74
N ASP A 296 -19.46 13.19 8.23
CA ASP A 296 -18.64 12.46 9.19
C ASP A 296 -19.38 12.39 10.53
N ASN A 297 -20.03 11.25 10.79
CA ASN A 297 -20.82 10.99 12.00
C ASN A 297 -19.97 10.99 13.30
N ARG A 298 -18.65 11.23 13.19
CA ARG A 298 -17.76 11.49 14.34
C ARG A 298 -17.90 12.91 14.89
N ALA A 299 -18.16 13.91 14.02
CA ALA A 299 -18.40 15.28 14.48
C ALA A 299 -19.70 15.38 15.29
N ASP A 300 -20.72 14.60 14.90
CA ASP A 300 -22.01 14.56 15.58
C ASP A 300 -21.92 13.91 16.98
N LYS A 301 -21.12 12.85 17.13
CA LYS A 301 -20.90 12.23 18.45
C LYS A 301 -20.15 13.13 19.41
N ASP A 302 -19.15 13.88 18.94
CA ASP A 302 -18.41 14.83 19.78
C ASP A 302 -19.26 16.06 20.13
N SER A 303 -20.16 16.52 19.24
CA SER A 303 -21.12 17.58 19.57
C SER A 303 -22.22 17.12 20.51
N VAL A 304 -22.73 15.89 20.36
CA VAL A 304 -23.73 15.30 21.26
C VAL A 304 -23.13 15.01 22.64
N CYS A 305 -21.89 14.51 22.73
CA CYS A 305 -21.20 14.38 24.02
C CYS A 305 -20.94 15.75 24.66
N ARG A 306 -20.55 16.76 23.87
CA ARG A 306 -20.28 18.10 24.40
C ARG A 306 -21.55 18.83 24.83
N SER A 307 -22.68 18.65 24.14
CA SER A 307 -23.98 19.19 24.54
C SER A 307 -24.53 18.49 25.79
N THR A 308 -24.42 17.15 25.87
CA THR A 308 -24.89 16.36 27.03
C THR A 308 -24.09 16.70 28.30
N THR A 309 -22.79 16.99 28.16
CA THR A 309 -21.95 17.42 29.30
C THR A 309 -22.28 18.84 29.78
N LEU A 310 -22.76 19.72 28.89
CA LEU A 310 -23.15 21.10 29.24
C LEU A 310 -24.56 21.19 29.89
N THR A 311 -25.43 20.20 29.68
CA THR A 311 -26.76 20.13 30.35
C THR A 311 -26.76 19.43 31.71
N SER A 312 -25.63 18.88 32.17
CA SER A 312 -25.56 18.14 33.46
C SER A 312 -24.92 18.93 34.62
N THR A 313 -24.62 20.21 34.45
CA THR A 313 -24.04 21.07 35.51
C THR A 313 -24.95 22.24 35.86
N SER A 314 -26.20 21.95 36.24
CA SER A 314 -27.01 22.89 37.03
C SER A 314 -28.16 22.16 37.74
N SER A 315 -27.85 21.41 38.81
CA SER A 315 -28.70 21.38 40.00
C SER A 315 -28.06 20.58 41.13
N ALA A 316 -27.99 21.21 42.30
CA ALA A 316 -27.95 20.63 43.64
C ALA A 316 -26.62 20.03 44.16
N CYS A 317 -25.90 20.91 44.87
CA CYS A 317 -25.19 20.60 46.11
C CYS A 317 -26.09 19.82 47.09
N SER A 318 -25.64 18.66 47.60
CA SER A 318 -25.81 18.26 49.01
C SER A 318 -25.05 16.96 49.32
N THR A 319 -24.02 17.12 50.15
CA THR A 319 -23.44 16.19 51.12
C THR A 319 -24.05 14.78 51.29
N ARG A 320 -23.22 13.73 51.16
CA ARG A 320 -22.82 12.81 52.24
C ARG A 320 -21.92 11.68 51.75
N VAL A 321 -20.72 11.62 52.33
CA VAL A 321 -19.92 10.40 52.54
C VAL A 321 -20.39 9.81 53.87
N PRO A 322 -20.52 8.48 54.00
CA PRO A 322 -19.53 7.78 54.81
C PRO A 322 -19.07 6.41 54.25
N SER A 323 -17.78 6.19 54.45
CA SER A 323 -17.06 4.91 54.56
C SER A 323 -17.70 3.89 55.51
N THR A 324 -17.61 2.58 55.22
CA THR A 324 -16.96 1.55 56.09
C THR A 324 -17.04 0.10 55.54
N THR A 325 -15.86 -0.52 55.45
CA THR A 325 -15.45 -1.90 55.85
C THR A 325 -16.46 -3.07 55.94
N ALA A 326 -16.10 -4.13 55.19
CA ALA A 326 -15.81 -5.51 55.62
C ALA A 326 -16.89 -6.45 56.20
N SER A 327 -16.74 -7.71 55.75
CA SER A 327 -16.90 -9.00 56.46
C SER A 327 -18.14 -9.87 56.19
N SER A 328 -17.79 -11.13 55.94
CA SER A 328 -18.55 -12.38 55.81
C SER A 328 -19.49 -12.71 56.97
N THR A 329 -20.59 -13.45 56.72
CA THR A 329 -20.93 -14.74 57.38
C THR A 329 -22.32 -15.29 56.97
N THR A 330 -22.36 -16.58 56.61
CA THR A 330 -23.51 -17.54 56.70
C THR A 330 -23.64 -18.06 58.16
N PRO A 331 -24.55 -18.98 58.57
CA PRO A 331 -25.86 -19.54 58.10
C PRO A 331 -26.89 -19.57 59.30
N PRO A 332 -27.73 -20.61 59.62
CA PRO A 332 -28.45 -21.70 58.91
C PRO A 332 -29.97 -21.87 59.32
N ARG A 333 -30.74 -22.75 58.65
CA ARG A 333 -31.43 -23.98 59.18
C ARG A 333 -32.72 -24.41 58.42
N ALA A 334 -32.86 -25.74 58.26
CA ALA A 334 -34.04 -26.51 57.83
C ALA A 334 -35.01 -26.80 59.00
N PRO A 335 -36.19 -27.45 58.78
CA PRO A 335 -36.24 -28.94 58.81
C PRO A 335 -37.34 -29.67 57.97
N ARG A 336 -37.01 -30.92 57.57
CA ARG A 336 -37.73 -32.24 57.54
C ARG A 336 -39.21 -32.40 57.09
N SER A 337 -39.39 -33.16 55.99
CA SER A 337 -40.17 -34.42 55.72
C SER A 337 -41.45 -34.78 56.52
N PRO A 338 -42.37 -35.58 55.94
CA PRO A 338 -42.20 -37.04 55.80
C PRO A 338 -41.81 -37.54 54.41
#